data_AF-A0A089Q1K3-F1
#
_entry.id   AF-A0A089Q1K3-F1
#
_cell.length_a   1.000
_cell.length_b   1.000
_cell.length_c   1.000
_cell.angle_alpha   90.00
_cell.angle_beta   90.00
_cell.angle_gamma   90.00
#
_symmetry.space_group_name_H-M   'P 1'
#
loop_
_entity.id
_entity.type
_entity.pdbx_description
1 polymer ?
#
loop_
_entity_poly.entity_id
_entity_poly.type
_entity_poly.pdbx_seq_one_letter_code
_entity_poly.pdbx_strand_id
1 'polypeptide(L)'
;MPLIYKICPRALWREAEAAGQFTGAPIDRQDGFIHFSTAAQVAETAARHFAGQDDLLLVAVEAEALGDGLRYEPSRGGDLFPHLYGPLPLSAVVAVDEMPLDGDGRHAFPAGILPA
;
A
#
# COMPACT_ATOMS: atom_id res chain seq x y z
N MET A 1 -2.81 12.92 10.90
CA MET A 1 -1.68 11.98 11.07
C MET A 1 -1.44 11.31 9.73
N PRO A 2 -0.20 11.02 9.30
CA PRO A 2 0.02 10.64 7.91
C PRO A 2 -0.41 9.19 7.66
N LEU A 3 -1.38 9.01 6.79
CA LEU A 3 -1.71 7.71 6.22
C LEU A 3 -0.62 7.26 5.26
N ILE A 4 -0.34 5.96 5.28
CA ILE A 4 0.48 5.26 4.28
C ILE A 4 -0.38 4.22 3.57
N TYR A 5 0.03 3.86 2.35
CA TYR A 5 -0.81 3.14 1.43
C TYR A 5 -0.14 1.87 0.92
N LYS A 6 -0.90 0.77 0.92
CA LYS A 6 -0.54 -0.47 0.26
C LYS A 6 -1.46 -0.70 -0.93
N ILE A 7 -0.88 -0.94 -2.10
CA ILE A 7 -1.61 -1.50 -3.23
C ILE A 7 -1.51 -3.02 -3.14
N CYS A 8 -2.65 -3.71 -3.19
CA CYS A 8 -2.73 -5.15 -2.97
C CYS A 8 -3.79 -5.79 -3.88
N PRO A 9 -3.52 -6.95 -4.51
CA PRO A 9 -4.57 -7.73 -5.15
C PRO A 9 -5.66 -8.15 -4.15
N ARG A 10 -6.94 -8.04 -4.54
CA ARG A 10 -8.07 -8.36 -3.65
C ARG A 10 -8.00 -9.76 -3.07
N ALA A 11 -7.57 -10.75 -3.85
CA ALA A 11 -7.42 -12.12 -3.37
C ALA A 11 -6.47 -12.22 -2.17
N LEU A 12 -5.32 -11.55 -2.25
CA LEU A 12 -4.33 -11.54 -1.17
C LEU A 12 -4.83 -10.76 0.05
N TRP A 13 -5.62 -9.71 -0.17
CA TRP A 13 -6.28 -9.00 0.94
C TRP A 13 -7.29 -9.89 1.68
N ARG A 14 -8.11 -10.66 0.97
CA ARG A 14 -9.06 -11.61 1.59
C ARG A 14 -8.36 -12.66 2.46
N GLU A 15 -7.19 -13.13 2.04
CA GLU A 15 -6.37 -14.03 2.85
C GLU A 15 -5.92 -13.36 4.15
N ALA A 16 -5.53 -12.08 4.09
CA ALA A 16 -5.18 -11.32 5.27
C ALA A 16 -6.37 -11.09 6.21
N GLU A 17 -7.54 -10.79 5.67
CA GLU A 17 -8.80 -10.69 6.43
C GLU A 17 -9.08 -11.99 7.19
N ALA A 18 -8.95 -13.13 6.52
CA ALA A 18 -9.13 -14.44 7.15
C ALA A 18 -8.07 -14.75 8.22
N ALA A 19 -6.84 -14.25 8.04
CA ALA A 19 -5.73 -14.45 8.98
C ALA A 19 -5.66 -13.41 10.11
N GLY A 20 -6.39 -12.30 10.02
CA GLY A 20 -6.31 -11.17 10.95
C GLY A 20 -5.07 -10.28 10.79
N GLN A 21 -4.20 -10.57 9.81
CA GLN A 21 -2.98 -9.81 9.52
C GLN A 21 -2.55 -10.00 8.06
N PHE A 22 -1.92 -8.98 7.49
CA PHE A 22 -1.33 -9.06 6.16
C PHE A 22 0.18 -9.31 6.27
N THR A 23 0.65 -10.41 5.67
CA THR A 23 2.05 -10.88 5.77
C THR A 23 2.91 -10.52 4.56
N GLY A 24 2.47 -9.55 3.75
CA GLY A 24 3.17 -9.11 2.55
C GLY A 24 2.74 -9.83 1.28
N ALA A 25 2.93 -9.16 0.14
CA ALA A 25 2.93 -9.75 -1.19
C ALA A 25 4.22 -10.56 -1.45
N PRO A 26 4.32 -11.33 -2.55
CA PRO A 26 5.54 -12.08 -2.87
C PRO A 26 6.82 -11.24 -2.83
N ILE A 27 6.79 -10.02 -3.38
CA ILE A 27 7.95 -9.10 -3.36
C ILE A 27 8.31 -8.63 -1.95
N ASP A 28 7.31 -8.35 -1.10
CA ASP A 28 7.54 -7.95 0.28
C ASP A 28 8.26 -9.04 1.07
N ARG A 29 7.88 -10.30 0.84
CA ARG A 29 8.50 -11.46 1.50
C ARG A 29 9.92 -11.70 0.99
N GLN A 30 10.15 -11.45 -0.30
CA GLN A 30 11.48 -11.54 -0.90
C GLN A 30 12.43 -10.48 -0.32
N ASP A 31 11.95 -9.25 -0.16
CA ASP A 31 12.77 -8.12 0.29
C ASP A 31 12.86 -8.03 1.83
N GLY A 32 11.98 -8.74 2.54
CA GLY A 32 12.00 -8.87 3.99
C GLY A 32 11.22 -7.79 4.75
N PHE A 33 10.44 -6.96 4.04
CA PHE A 33 9.58 -5.93 4.61
C PHE A 33 8.39 -5.63 3.68
N ILE A 34 7.30 -5.12 4.25
CA ILE A 34 6.12 -4.72 3.47
C ILE A 34 6.32 -3.32 2.93
N HIS A 35 6.29 -3.17 1.61
CA HIS A 35 6.37 -1.88 0.94
C HIS A 35 5.06 -1.12 1.09
N PHE A 36 5.16 0.12 1.58
CA PHE A 36 4.10 1.10 1.52
C PHE A 36 4.54 2.30 0.67
N SER A 37 3.59 3.18 0.36
CA SER A 37 3.83 4.48 -0.26
C SER A 37 3.12 5.55 0.56
N THR A 38 3.68 6.76 0.61
CA THR A 38 2.93 7.95 1.04
C THR A 38 1.92 8.39 -0.02
N ALA A 39 1.05 9.33 0.34
CA ALA A 39 0.11 9.98 -0.59
C ALA A 39 0.79 10.54 -1.86
N ALA A 40 1.97 11.15 -1.71
CA ALA A 40 2.72 11.71 -2.82
C ALA A 40 3.37 10.64 -3.72
N GLN A 41 3.56 9.42 -3.21
CA GLN A 41 4.27 8.33 -3.90
C GLN A 41 3.34 7.32 -4.58
N VAL A 42 2.13 7.14 -4.04
CA VAL A 42 1.28 5.98 -4.36
C VAL A 42 0.79 5.96 -5.82
N ALA A 43 0.53 7.12 -6.42
CA ALA A 43 0.14 7.20 -7.83
C ALA A 43 1.26 6.72 -8.76
N GLU A 44 2.50 7.13 -8.51
CA GLU A 44 3.65 6.67 -9.29
C GLU A 44 3.94 5.19 -9.02
N THR A 45 3.76 4.71 -7.79
CA THR A 45 3.85 3.28 -7.46
C THR A 45 2.84 2.45 -8.26
N ALA A 46 1.58 2.89 -8.35
CA ALA A 46 0.55 2.26 -9.18
C ALA A 46 0.97 2.23 -10.66
N ALA A 47 1.36 3.38 -11.22
CA ALA A 47 1.75 3.49 -12.62
C ALA A 47 2.97 2.64 -13.01
N ARG A 48 3.94 2.46 -12.10
CA ARG A 48 5.16 1.69 -12.37
C ARG A 48 5.00 0.19 -12.22
N HIS A 49 4.24 -0.25 -11.22
CA HIS A 49 4.22 -1.66 -10.81
C HIS A 49 2.91 -2.37 -11.10
N PHE A 50 1.83 -1.63 -11.31
CA PHE A 50 0.48 -2.17 -11.39
C PHE A 50 -0.28 -1.75 -12.66
N ALA A 51 0.34 -1.01 -13.59
CA ALA A 51 -0.33 -0.50 -14.79
C ALA A 51 -1.11 -1.58 -15.55
N GLY A 52 -2.37 -1.28 -15.88
CA GLY A 52 -3.27 -2.20 -16.59
C GLY A 52 -3.74 -3.42 -15.79
N GLN A 53 -3.31 -3.59 -14.53
CA GLN A 53 -3.81 -4.65 -13.66
C GLN A 53 -5.13 -4.24 -13.01
N ASP A 54 -6.12 -5.12 -13.05
CA ASP A 54 -7.40 -4.97 -12.39
C ASP A 54 -7.44 -5.68 -11.02
N ASP A 55 -8.61 -5.63 -10.36
CA ASP A 55 -8.86 -6.27 -9.06
C ASP A 55 -7.85 -5.91 -7.96
N LEU A 56 -7.43 -4.64 -7.95
CA LEU A 56 -6.56 -4.06 -6.94
C LEU A 56 -7.33 -3.27 -5.90
N LEU A 57 -6.79 -3.28 -4.69
CA LEU A 57 -7.24 -2.49 -3.56
C LEU A 57 -6.15 -1.51 -3.15
N LEU A 58 -6.59 -0.34 -2.71
CA LEU A 58 -5.82 0.63 -1.97
C LEU A 58 -6.14 0.50 -0.48
N VAL A 59 -5.17 0.06 0.30
CA VAL A 59 -5.32 -0.10 1.75
C VAL A 59 -4.64 1.09 2.43
N ALA A 60 -5.41 1.91 3.13
CA ALA A 60 -4.92 3.03 3.92
C ALA A 60 -4.65 2.59 5.37
N VAL A 61 -3.48 2.95 5.88
CA VAL A 61 -2.98 2.50 7.18
C VAL A 61 -2.48 3.68 8.00
N GLU A 62 -2.81 3.68 9.29
CA GLU A 62 -2.29 4.66 10.26
C GLU A 62 -0.84 4.34 10.58
N ALA A 63 0.09 5.17 10.09
CA ALA A 63 1.52 4.93 10.24
C ALA A 63 1.97 4.85 11.71
N GLU A 64 1.38 5.68 12.58
CA GLU A 64 1.73 5.72 14.01
C GLU A 64 1.35 4.43 14.74
N ALA A 65 0.30 3.73 14.29
CA ALA A 65 -0.13 2.47 14.89
C ALA A 65 0.86 1.32 14.66
N LEU A 66 1.83 1.50 13.75
CA LEU A 66 2.85 0.49 13.41
C LEU A 66 4.12 0.59 14.25
N GLY A 67 4.31 1.68 15.00
CA GLY A 67 5.42 1.88 15.92
C GLY A 67 6.80 1.64 15.29
N ASP A 68 7.71 1.02 16.06
CA ASP A 68 9.11 0.80 15.68
C ASP A 68 9.31 -0.18 14.50
N GLY A 69 8.25 -0.89 14.11
CA GLY A 69 8.26 -1.75 12.93
C GLY A 69 8.30 -0.97 11.62
N LEU A 70 7.82 0.28 11.61
CA LEU A 70 7.78 1.13 10.44
C LEU A 70 9.06 1.97 10.32
N ARG A 71 9.74 1.88 9.18
CA ARG A 71 10.94 2.66 8.87
C ARG A 71 10.75 3.44 7.58
N TYR A 72 11.28 4.64 7.54
CA TYR A 72 11.32 5.47 6.35
C TYR A 72 12.73 5.43 5.77
N GLU A 73 12.88 4.79 4.62
CA GLU A 73 14.20 4.49 4.05
C GLU A 73 14.33 5.03 2.61
N PRO A 74 15.51 5.54 2.21
CA PRO A 74 15.72 6.02 0.86
C PRO A 74 15.48 4.92 -0.18
N SER A 75 14.71 5.23 -1.21
CA SER A 75 14.42 4.32 -2.32
C SER A 75 14.43 5.09 -3.64
N ARG A 76 13.32 5.09 -4.39
CA ARG A 76 13.19 5.74 -5.69
C ARG A 76 13.49 7.24 -5.59
N GLY A 77 14.45 7.72 -6.38
CA GLY A 77 14.78 9.15 -6.47
C GLY A 77 15.43 9.73 -5.20
N GLY A 78 15.78 8.90 -4.21
CA GLY A 78 16.26 9.35 -2.90
C GLY A 78 15.13 9.69 -1.92
N ASP A 79 13.87 9.58 -2.33
CA ASP A 79 12.73 9.79 -1.44
C ASP A 79 12.64 8.68 -0.39
N LEU A 80 12.12 9.03 0.78
CA LEU A 80 11.91 8.08 1.88
C LEU A 80 10.59 7.33 1.68
N PHE A 81 10.66 6.01 1.54
CA PHE A 81 9.50 5.14 1.45
C PHE A 81 9.24 4.45 2.80
N PRO A 82 7.97 4.33 3.22
CA PRO A 82 7.62 3.57 4.41
C PRO A 82 7.73 2.06 4.16
N HIS A 83 8.53 1.39 4.98
CA HIS A 83 8.75 -0.05 4.99
C HIS A 83 8.40 -0.63 6.36
N LEU A 84 7.49 -1.60 6.40
CA LEU A 84 7.10 -2.27 7.64
C LEU A 84 7.85 -3.60 7.80
N TYR A 85 8.66 -3.70 8.84
CA TYR A 85 9.37 -4.91 9.24
C TYR A 85 8.50 -5.75 10.17
N GLY A 86 7.63 -6.57 9.57
CA GLY A 86 6.70 -7.44 10.28
C GLY A 86 5.35 -7.53 9.57
N PRO A 87 4.40 -8.32 10.10
CA PRO A 87 3.05 -8.35 9.56
C PRO A 87 2.33 -7.02 9.83
N LEU A 88 1.46 -6.62 8.90
CA LEU A 88 0.51 -5.52 9.11
C LEU A 88 -0.69 -6.04 9.92
N PRO A 89 -0.92 -5.56 11.15
CA PRO A 89 -2.16 -5.86 11.87
C PRO A 89 -3.34 -5.14 11.22
N LEU A 90 -4.46 -5.83 11.03
CA LEU A 90 -5.65 -5.21 10.42
C LEU A 90 -6.27 -4.11 11.29
N SER A 91 -5.97 -4.07 12.59
CA SER A 91 -6.39 -2.98 13.47
C SER A 91 -5.75 -1.63 13.14
N ALA A 92 -4.66 -1.59 12.36
CA ALA A 92 -4.03 -0.36 11.89
C ALA A 92 -4.62 0.17 10.57
N VAL A 93 -5.52 -0.59 9.95
CA VAL A 93 -6.13 -0.27 8.65
C VAL A 93 -7.38 0.58 8.88
N VAL A 94 -7.48 1.71 8.18
CA VAL A 94 -8.60 2.65 8.34
C VAL A 94 -9.52 2.72 7.13
N ALA A 95 -9.03 2.35 5.95
CA ALA A 95 -9.85 2.24 4.75
C ALA A 95 -9.27 1.19 3.79
N VAL A 96 -10.16 0.58 3.01
CA VAL A 96 -9.84 -0.33 1.92
C VAL A 96 -10.74 0.05 0.76
N ASP A 97 -10.14 0.62 -0.29
CA ASP A 97 -10.86 1.13 -1.44
C ASP A 97 -10.47 0.37 -2.70
N GLU A 98 -11.40 0.26 -3.65
CA GLU A 98 -11.13 -0.36 -4.95
C GLU A 98 -10.33 0.60 -5.84
N MET A 99 -9.44 0.04 -6.65
CA MET A 99 -8.66 0.78 -7.66
C MET A 99 -9.08 0.34 -9.06
N PRO A 100 -10.26 0.76 -9.57
CA PRO A 100 -10.67 0.44 -10.94
C PRO A 100 -9.77 1.14 -11.95
N LEU A 101 -9.62 0.54 -13.14
CA LEU A 101 -8.94 1.17 -14.27
C LEU A 101 -9.87 2.17 -14.96
N ASP A 102 -9.32 3.32 -15.36
CA ASP A 102 -9.98 4.26 -16.27
C ASP A 102 -9.84 3.82 -17.74
N GLY A 103 -10.39 4.64 -18.66
CA GLY A 103 -10.32 4.39 -20.11
C GLY A 103 -8.90 4.39 -20.69
N ASP A 104 -7.92 4.92 -19.96
CA ASP A 104 -6.50 4.95 -20.33
C ASP A 104 -5.69 3.85 -19.64
N GLY A 105 -6.33 2.97 -18.85
CA GLY A 105 -5.67 1.91 -18.09
C GLY A 105 -4.90 2.40 -16.87
N ARG A 106 -5.23 3.58 -16.32
CA ARG A 106 -4.71 4.09 -15.05
C ARG A 106 -5.69 3.83 -13.92
N HIS A 107 -5.16 3.55 -12.73
CA HIS A 107 -6.00 3.34 -11.55
C HIS A 107 -6.62 4.65 -11.08
N ALA A 108 -7.93 4.62 -10.86
CA ALA A 108 -8.63 5.66 -10.12
C ALA A 108 -8.30 5.53 -8.62
N PHE A 109 -8.15 6.68 -7.96
CA PHE A 109 -7.91 6.78 -6.52
C PHE A 109 -9.12 7.41 -5.83
N PRO A 110 -9.38 7.06 -4.56
CA PRO A 110 -10.37 7.77 -3.74
C PRO A 110 -10.03 9.26 -3.64
N ALA A 111 -11.07 10.09 -3.49
CA ALA A 111 -10.91 11.53 -3.35
C ALA A 111 -10.10 11.86 -2.07
N GLY A 112 -9.18 12.82 -2.18
CA GLY A 112 -8.37 13.30 -1.04
C GLY A 112 -7.12 12.48 -0.72
N ILE A 113 -6.84 11.40 -1.47
CA ILE A 113 -5.60 10.62 -1.33
C ILE A 113 -4.44 11.30 -2.05
N LEU A 114 -4.67 11.75 -3.28
CA LEU A 114 -3.61 12.37 -4.07
C LEU A 114 -3.40 13.81 -3.61
N PRO A 115 -2.14 14.26 -3.44
CA PRO A 115 -1.86 15.66 -3.21
C PRO A 115 -2.40 16.49 -4.39
N ALA A 116 -2.85 17.70 -4.07
CA ALA A 116 -3.35 18.66 -5.07
C ALA A 116 -2.24 19.14 -6.00
#